data_AF-A0A060XJJ6-F1
#
_entry.id   AF-A0A060XJJ6-F1
#
_cell.length_a   1.000
_cell.length_b   1.000
_cell.length_c   1.000
_cell.angle_alpha   90.00
_cell.angle_beta   90.00
_cell.angle_gamma   90.00
#
_symmetry.space_group_name_H-M   'P 1'
#
loop_
_entity.id
_entity.type
_entity.pdbx_description
1 polymer ?
#
loop_
_entity_poly.entity_id
_entity_poly.type
_entity_poly.pdbx_seq_one_letter_code
_entity_poly.pdbx_strand_id
1 'polypeptide(L)'
;MSQKEGLRANSFQFTLEVEPFHILGGSIHYFRVPRAYWEDRLLKMRACGVNTLTTYVPWNLHEQKRGVLKVKYCFLPSWLLCDPDMKLRTTYPGFTEAVDSFDQLIPRVAPYQYTKGGPIIAVQVENEMTLKMDGATSLAFKMEARVKSIVLN
;
A
#
# COMPACT_ATOMS: atom_id res chain seq x y z
N MET A 1 -2.36 -19.23 -23.64
CA MET A 1 -3.22 -18.65 -22.59
C MET A 1 -3.28 -17.15 -22.82
N SER A 2 -4.46 -16.55 -22.86
CA SER A 2 -4.60 -15.10 -23.08
C SER A 2 -3.98 -14.35 -21.90
N GLN A 3 -3.13 -13.36 -22.19
CA GLN A 3 -2.54 -12.50 -21.17
C GLN A 3 -3.64 -11.59 -20.61
N LYS A 4 -3.91 -11.65 -19.30
CA LYS A 4 -4.90 -10.77 -18.66
C LYS A 4 -4.42 -9.33 -18.70
N GLU A 5 -5.28 -8.42 -19.13
CA GLU A 5 -5.01 -6.99 -19.04
C GLU A 5 -5.43 -6.44 -17.67
N GLY A 6 -4.59 -5.58 -17.08
CA GLY A 6 -4.85 -4.97 -15.77
C GLY A 6 -5.82 -3.79 -15.84
N LEU A 7 -5.98 -3.11 -14.70
CA LEU A 7 -6.78 -1.89 -14.62
C LEU A 7 -6.13 -0.78 -15.45
N ARG A 8 -6.92 -0.15 -16.33
CA ARG A 8 -6.55 1.06 -17.05
C ARG A 8 -7.48 2.19 -16.64
N ALA A 9 -7.00 3.42 -16.78
CA ALA A 9 -7.79 4.62 -16.55
C ALA A 9 -7.68 5.53 -17.78
N ASN A 10 -8.78 6.15 -18.15
CA ASN A 10 -8.79 7.30 -19.05
C ASN A 10 -9.45 8.50 -18.34
N SER A 11 -9.69 9.59 -19.06
CA SER A 11 -10.24 10.83 -18.47
C SER A 11 -11.63 10.67 -17.82
N PHE A 12 -12.37 9.60 -18.12
CA PHE A 12 -13.78 9.46 -17.72
C PHE A 12 -14.10 8.14 -17.03
N GLN A 13 -13.31 7.08 -17.21
CA GLN A 13 -13.62 5.77 -16.67
C GLN A 13 -12.38 4.92 -16.40
N PHE A 14 -12.57 3.90 -15.56
CA PHE A 14 -11.67 2.77 -15.43
C PHE A 14 -12.14 1.63 -16.32
N THR A 15 -11.19 0.84 -16.83
CA THR A 15 -11.46 -0.43 -17.50
C THR A 15 -10.61 -1.54 -16.93
N LEU A 16 -11.15 -2.76 -16.85
CA LEU A 16 -10.45 -3.96 -16.43
C LEU A 16 -10.70 -5.05 -17.48
N GLU A 17 -9.64 -5.65 -18.02
CA GLU A 17 -9.75 -6.54 -19.18
C GLU A 17 -10.51 -5.89 -20.37
N VAL A 18 -10.29 -4.60 -20.60
CA VAL A 18 -10.93 -3.75 -21.63
C VAL A 18 -12.38 -3.35 -21.32
N GLU A 19 -13.07 -4.04 -20.41
CA GLU A 19 -14.45 -3.73 -20.03
C GLU A 19 -14.56 -2.56 -19.03
N PRO A 20 -15.59 -1.70 -19.11
CA PRO A 20 -15.86 -0.66 -18.11
C PRO A 20 -15.95 -1.22 -16.69
N PHE A 21 -15.20 -0.63 -15.76
CA PHE A 21 -15.10 -1.09 -14.37
C PHE A 21 -15.42 0.04 -13.40
N HIS A 22 -16.48 -0.11 -12.61
CA HIS A 22 -16.81 0.81 -11.53
C HIS A 22 -16.26 0.30 -10.20
N ILE A 23 -15.35 1.04 -9.59
CA ILE A 23 -14.77 0.69 -8.29
C ILE A 23 -15.76 1.06 -7.18
N LEU A 24 -16.39 0.06 -6.59
CA LEU A 24 -17.13 0.17 -5.33
C LEU A 24 -16.22 -0.31 -4.21
N GLY A 25 -15.47 0.64 -3.65
CA GLY A 25 -14.42 0.38 -2.68
C GLY A 25 -14.94 0.25 -1.25
N GLY A 26 -14.32 -0.65 -0.48
CA GLY A 26 -14.41 -0.69 0.98
C GLY A 26 -13.07 -1.07 1.61
N SER A 27 -12.86 -0.73 2.87
CA SER A 27 -11.59 -0.98 3.55
C SER A 27 -11.70 -2.00 4.68
N ILE A 28 -10.83 -3.01 4.67
CA ILE A 28 -10.52 -3.84 5.84
C ILE A 28 -9.02 -3.79 6.06
N HIS A 29 -8.61 -3.70 7.31
CA HIS A 29 -7.21 -3.83 7.68
C HIS A 29 -7.01 -5.17 8.37
N TYR A 30 -6.34 -6.11 7.69
CA TYR A 30 -6.17 -7.48 8.18
C TYR A 30 -5.53 -7.54 9.58
N PHE A 31 -4.68 -6.57 9.91
CA PHE A 31 -4.02 -6.45 11.22
C PHE A 31 -4.93 -5.91 12.34
N ARG A 32 -6.15 -5.46 12.02
CA ARG A 32 -7.17 -5.03 12.99
C ARG A 32 -8.26 -6.07 13.23
N VAL A 33 -8.28 -7.15 12.44
CA VAL A 33 -9.31 -8.20 12.49
C VAL A 33 -8.61 -9.54 12.76
N PRO A 34 -9.00 -10.32 13.77
CA PRO A 34 -8.46 -11.66 13.95
C PRO A 34 -8.68 -12.52 12.70
N ARG A 35 -7.68 -13.33 12.32
CA ARG A 35 -7.68 -14.12 11.08
C ARG A 35 -8.93 -15.00 10.91
N ALA A 36 -9.44 -15.56 12.00
CA ALA A 36 -10.66 -16.38 12.01
C ALA A 36 -11.91 -15.64 11.49
N TYR A 37 -11.92 -14.31 11.50
CA TYR A 37 -13.05 -13.50 11.05
C TYR A 37 -12.87 -12.90 9.66
N TRP A 38 -11.72 -13.06 9.01
CA TRP A 38 -11.47 -12.40 7.71
C TRP A 38 -12.50 -12.81 6.66
N GLU A 39 -12.74 -14.11 6.52
CA GLU A 39 -13.70 -14.64 5.55
C GLU A 39 -15.11 -14.06 5.78
N ASP A 40 -15.59 -14.10 7.02
CA ASP A 40 -16.90 -13.53 7.38
C ASP A 40 -17.01 -12.04 7.01
N ARG A 41 -15.96 -11.23 7.29
CA ARG A 41 -15.98 -9.80 6.95
C ARG A 41 -15.97 -9.58 5.44
N LEU A 42 -15.19 -10.35 4.69
CA LEU A 42 -15.11 -10.27 3.23
C LEU A 42 -16.43 -10.68 2.57
N LEU A 43 -17.07 -11.74 3.06
CA LEU A 43 -18.39 -12.18 2.57
C LEU A 43 -19.47 -11.12 2.82
N LYS A 44 -19.46 -10.48 4.00
CA LYS A 44 -20.40 -9.39 4.31
C LYS A 44 -20.19 -8.17 3.42
N MET A 45 -18.95 -7.78 3.15
CA MET A 45 -18.66 -6.70 2.21
C MET A 45 -19.16 -7.01 0.80
N ARG A 46 -18.89 -8.22 0.31
CA ARG A 46 -19.40 -8.68 -0.99
C ARG A 46 -20.94 -8.65 -1.02
N ALA A 47 -21.61 -9.06 0.06
CA ALA A 47 -23.07 -9.00 0.16
C ALA A 47 -23.62 -7.56 0.15
N CYS A 48 -22.85 -6.57 0.59
CA CYS A 48 -23.17 -5.15 0.47
C CYS A 48 -22.89 -4.55 -0.92
N GLY A 49 -22.46 -5.36 -1.89
CA GLY A 49 -22.14 -4.91 -3.25
C GLY A 49 -20.74 -4.29 -3.39
N VAL A 50 -19.88 -4.40 -2.38
CA VAL A 50 -18.48 -3.98 -2.51
C VAL A 50 -17.76 -4.96 -3.42
N ASN A 51 -17.18 -4.45 -4.51
CA ASN A 51 -16.41 -5.24 -5.47
C ASN A 51 -14.89 -5.05 -5.29
N THR A 52 -14.48 -4.04 -4.53
CA THR A 52 -13.07 -3.69 -4.39
C THR A 52 -12.67 -3.52 -2.93
N LEU A 53 -11.69 -4.29 -2.46
CA LEU A 53 -11.15 -4.16 -1.10
C LEU A 53 -9.87 -3.33 -1.10
N THR A 54 -9.74 -2.40 -0.14
CA THR A 54 -8.47 -1.73 0.17
C THR A 54 -7.96 -2.11 1.55
N THR A 55 -6.66 -2.41 1.67
CA THR A 55 -6.00 -2.66 2.96
C THR A 55 -4.65 -2.00 3.05
N TYR A 56 -4.30 -1.43 4.21
CA TYR A 56 -2.94 -0.97 4.46
C TYR A 56 -1.97 -2.13 4.72
N VAL A 57 -0.70 -1.95 4.37
CA VAL A 57 0.43 -2.78 4.81
C VAL A 57 1.29 -1.97 5.80
N PRO A 58 1.13 -2.17 7.12
CA PRO A 58 1.83 -1.38 8.12
C PRO A 58 3.26 -1.88 8.32
N TRP A 59 4.25 -1.08 7.95
CA TRP A 59 5.68 -1.45 8.02
C TRP A 59 6.10 -1.88 9.43
N ASN A 60 5.72 -1.11 10.45
CA ASN A 60 6.04 -1.42 11.85
C ASN A 60 5.60 -2.82 12.35
N LEU A 61 4.57 -3.44 11.75
CA LEU A 61 4.15 -4.79 12.13
C LEU A 61 5.02 -5.87 11.48
N HIS A 62 5.53 -5.59 10.28
CA HIS A 62 6.35 -6.51 9.50
C HIS A 62 7.85 -6.38 9.78
N GLU A 63 8.29 -5.25 10.35
CA GLU A 63 9.68 -5.02 10.73
C GLU A 63 9.80 -4.35 12.12
N GLN A 64 9.94 -5.17 13.17
CA GLN A 64 9.81 -4.75 14.56
C GLN A 64 11.14 -4.38 15.28
N LYS A 65 12.31 -4.69 14.72
CA LYS A 65 13.63 -4.41 15.34
C LYS A 65 14.56 -3.78 14.29
N ARG A 66 15.38 -2.77 14.64
CA ARG A 66 16.65 -2.99 15.35
C ARG A 66 16.67 -2.35 16.75
N GLY A 67 16.69 -3.17 17.80
CA GLY A 67 17.05 -2.75 19.18
C GLY A 67 15.94 -2.47 20.20
N VAL A 68 14.69 -2.23 19.79
CA VAL A 68 13.44 -2.15 20.59
C VAL A 68 13.19 -0.88 21.45
N LEU A 69 12.13 -0.13 21.11
CA LEU A 69 10.97 0.19 21.99
C LEU A 69 9.78 0.73 21.18
N LYS A 70 8.55 0.36 21.57
CA LYS A 70 7.28 0.58 20.83
C LYS A 70 6.82 2.04 20.89
N VAL A 71 6.82 2.71 19.74
CA VAL A 71 6.14 4.01 19.55
C VAL A 71 5.05 3.85 18.49
N LYS A 72 3.85 4.34 18.80
CA LYS A 72 2.60 4.16 18.05
C LYS A 72 2.29 5.38 17.17
N TYR A 73 3.22 5.77 16.29
CA TYR A 73 2.93 6.82 15.30
C TYR A 73 3.06 6.30 13.85
N CYS A 74 1.97 6.47 13.10
CA CYS A 74 1.87 6.43 11.63
C CYS A 74 2.48 5.21 10.90
N PHE A 75 2.43 4.01 11.48
CA PHE A 75 2.88 2.74 10.86
C PHE A 75 4.37 2.68 10.50
N LEU A 76 5.17 3.66 10.90
CA LEU A 76 6.62 3.66 10.73
C LEU A 76 7.31 2.95 11.90
N PRO A 77 8.39 2.20 11.66
CA PRO A 77 9.13 1.58 12.74
C PRO A 77 9.75 2.62 13.68
N SER A 78 9.66 2.39 14.99
CA SER A 78 10.16 3.33 16.00
C SER A 78 11.67 3.49 16.00
N TRP A 79 12.42 2.53 15.47
CA TRP A 79 13.89 2.59 15.37
C TRP A 79 14.38 3.68 14.41
N LEU A 80 13.51 4.21 13.52
CA LEU A 80 13.83 5.40 12.74
C LEU A 80 14.13 6.61 13.64
N LEU A 81 13.52 6.66 14.83
CA LEU A 81 13.70 7.75 15.78
C LEU A 81 14.98 7.62 16.64
N CYS A 82 15.78 6.57 16.42
CA CYS A 82 17.10 6.45 17.07
C CYS A 82 18.12 7.40 16.46
N ASP A 83 17.89 7.86 15.23
CA ASP A 83 18.67 8.92 14.61
C ASP A 83 18.11 10.29 15.07
N PRO A 84 18.91 11.10 15.80
CA PRO A 84 18.46 12.40 16.30
C PRO A 84 18.15 13.40 15.19
N ASP A 85 18.70 13.22 13.99
CA ASP A 85 18.51 14.09 12.82
C ASP A 85 17.43 13.57 11.87
N MET A 86 16.69 12.53 12.26
CA MET A 86 15.71 11.85 11.40
C MET A 86 14.63 12.80 10.86
N LYS A 87 14.54 12.89 9.52
CA LYS A 87 13.49 13.62 8.81
C LYS A 87 12.55 12.67 8.08
N LEU A 88 11.53 12.20 8.79
CA LEU A 88 10.53 11.26 8.27
C LEU A 88 9.82 11.81 7.03
N ARG A 89 9.56 10.95 6.04
CA ARG A 89 8.82 11.29 4.80
C ARG A 89 9.49 12.41 4.00
N THR A 90 10.82 12.49 4.02
CA THR A 90 11.62 13.43 3.21
C THR A 90 12.66 12.68 2.38
N THR A 91 13.50 13.40 1.63
CA THR A 91 14.64 12.84 0.87
C THR A 91 15.89 12.66 1.72
N TYR A 92 15.80 12.79 3.05
CA TYR A 92 16.92 12.58 3.97
C TYR A 92 17.52 11.16 3.78
N PRO A 93 18.85 11.04 3.54
CA PRO A 93 19.48 9.75 3.23
C PRO A 93 19.17 8.64 4.22
N GLY A 94 19.23 8.93 5.53
CA GLY A 94 18.92 7.94 6.57
C GLY A 94 17.46 7.45 6.52
N PHE A 95 16.53 8.28 6.05
CA PHE A 95 15.15 7.86 5.83
C PHE A 95 15.01 7.04 4.54
N THR A 96 15.65 7.46 3.44
CA THR A 96 15.56 6.73 2.16
C THR A 96 16.23 5.36 2.24
N GLU A 97 17.40 5.24 2.88
CA GLU A 97 18.09 3.96 3.07
C GLU A 97 17.30 3.00 3.95
N ALA A 98 16.72 3.51 5.05
CA ALA A 98 15.84 2.71 5.89
C ALA A 98 14.63 2.19 5.12
N VAL A 99 14.05 3.05 4.28
CA VAL A 99 12.93 2.71 3.41
C VAL A 99 13.39 1.65 2.38
N ASP A 100 14.52 1.80 1.69
CA ASP A 100 15.09 0.80 0.77
C ASP A 100 15.22 -0.59 1.40
N SER A 101 15.58 -0.67 2.68
CA SER A 101 15.69 -1.96 3.38
C SER A 101 14.34 -2.72 3.48
N PHE A 102 13.21 -2.01 3.38
CA PHE A 102 11.85 -2.57 3.37
C PHE A 102 11.33 -2.97 1.97
N ASP A 103 12.14 -2.86 0.91
CA ASP A 103 11.73 -3.24 -0.46
C ASP A 103 11.46 -4.74 -0.67
N GLN A 104 11.64 -5.55 0.36
CA GLN A 104 11.28 -6.96 0.38
C GLN A 104 9.75 -7.20 0.23
N LEU A 105 8.91 -6.18 0.43
CA LEU A 105 7.47 -6.30 0.25
C LEU A 105 7.10 -6.50 -1.23
N ILE A 106 7.76 -5.77 -2.15
CA ILE A 106 7.39 -5.77 -3.58
C ILE A 106 7.51 -7.16 -4.20
N PRO A 107 8.62 -7.91 -4.04
CA PRO A 107 8.71 -9.28 -4.54
C PRO A 107 7.64 -10.23 -3.99
N ARG A 108 7.11 -9.98 -2.79
CA ARG A 108 6.06 -10.82 -2.17
C ARG A 108 4.66 -10.51 -2.72
N VAL A 109 4.38 -9.25 -3.05
CA VAL A 109 3.06 -8.85 -3.58
C VAL A 109 2.98 -8.92 -5.10
N ALA A 110 4.12 -8.80 -5.81
CA ALA A 110 4.18 -8.80 -7.26
C ALA A 110 3.56 -10.04 -7.94
N PRO A 111 3.63 -11.27 -7.40
CA PRO A 111 2.95 -12.43 -7.98
C PRO A 111 1.42 -12.33 -7.94
N TYR A 112 0.86 -11.52 -7.03
CA TYR A 112 -0.59 -11.37 -6.85
C TYR A 112 -1.19 -10.25 -7.71
N GLN A 113 -0.42 -9.67 -8.63
CA GLN A 113 -0.93 -8.72 -9.63
C GLN A 113 -2.00 -9.35 -10.51
N TYR A 114 -3.01 -8.57 -10.90
CA TYR A 114 -4.11 -9.01 -11.74
C TYR A 114 -3.64 -9.60 -13.08
N THR A 115 -2.64 -8.97 -13.70
CA THR A 115 -2.01 -9.44 -14.94
C THR A 115 -1.29 -10.79 -14.80
N LYS A 116 -1.02 -11.24 -13.57
CA LYS A 116 -0.44 -12.55 -13.24
C LYS A 116 -1.47 -13.53 -12.66
N GLY A 117 -2.76 -13.19 -12.71
CA GLY A 117 -3.86 -14.02 -12.21
C GLY A 117 -4.19 -13.81 -10.73
N GLY A 118 -3.58 -12.84 -10.06
CA GLY A 118 -3.93 -12.48 -8.69
C GLY A 118 -5.04 -11.43 -8.60
N PRO A 119 -5.42 -11.02 -7.39
CA PRO A 119 -6.50 -10.05 -7.16
C PRO A 119 -6.06 -8.57 -7.22
N ILE A 120 -4.75 -8.26 -7.22
CA ILE A 120 -4.27 -6.87 -7.05
C ILE A 120 -4.41 -6.08 -8.36
N ILE A 121 -5.32 -5.11 -8.38
CA ILE A 121 -5.58 -4.24 -9.55
C ILE A 121 -4.89 -2.87 -9.46
N ALA A 122 -4.59 -2.38 -8.26
CA ALA A 122 -3.92 -1.11 -8.05
C ALA A 122 -3.16 -1.06 -6.72
N VAL A 123 -2.24 -0.10 -6.62
CA VAL A 123 -1.36 0.12 -5.49
C VAL A 123 -1.27 1.62 -5.20
N GLN A 124 -1.33 1.98 -3.92
CA GLN A 124 -1.06 3.35 -3.48
C GLN A 124 0.37 3.46 -2.94
N VAL A 125 1.14 4.43 -3.44
CA VAL A 125 2.59 4.58 -3.17
C VAL A 125 2.89 5.46 -1.94
N GLU A 126 1.99 6.35 -1.55
CA GLU A 126 2.14 7.25 -0.40
C GLU A 126 0.74 7.57 0.21
N ASN A 127 0.63 8.16 1.39
CA ASN A 127 -0.65 8.48 2.03
C ASN A 127 -0.77 9.97 2.37
N GLU A 128 -1.72 10.67 1.76
CA GLU A 128 -2.07 12.06 2.11
C GLU A 128 -0.84 12.99 2.15
N MET A 129 0.01 12.90 1.13
CA MET A 129 1.11 13.84 0.96
C MET A 129 0.53 15.21 0.63
N THR A 130 0.42 16.08 1.63
CA THR A 130 0.02 17.47 1.39
C THR A 130 1.21 18.23 0.83
N LEU A 131 1.03 18.92 -0.30
CA LEU A 131 2.00 19.84 -0.90
C LEU A 131 2.19 21.06 0.01
N LYS A 132 2.83 20.88 1.16
CA LYS A 132 3.53 21.96 1.85
C LYS A 132 5.00 21.60 1.79
N MET A 133 5.68 22.02 0.72
CA MET A 133 7.11 22.35 0.76
C MET A 133 7.59 22.85 -0.60
N ASP A 134 8.11 24.07 -0.57
CA ASP A 134 8.90 24.68 -1.64
C ASP A 134 9.98 23.69 -2.11
N GLY A 135 9.95 23.32 -3.40
CA GLY A 135 10.99 22.50 -4.04
C GLY A 135 10.82 20.97 -4.01
N ALA A 136 9.66 20.44 -3.58
CA ALA A 136 9.43 19.01 -3.37
C ALA A 136 9.18 18.14 -4.63
N THR A 137 9.49 18.60 -5.85
CA THR A 137 9.24 17.83 -7.08
C THR A 137 10.08 16.54 -7.14
N SER A 138 11.23 16.47 -6.47
CA SER A 138 12.10 15.29 -6.44
C SER A 138 11.66 14.20 -5.44
N LEU A 139 10.82 14.53 -4.45
CA LEU A 139 10.38 13.61 -3.40
C LEU A 139 9.28 12.65 -3.90
N ALA A 140 8.41 13.14 -4.80
CA ALA A 140 7.37 12.32 -5.43
C ALA A 140 7.96 11.21 -6.33
N PHE A 141 9.07 11.49 -7.02
CA PHE A 141 9.70 10.58 -7.98
C PHE A 141 10.63 9.54 -7.31
N LYS A 142 11.12 9.79 -6.08
CA LYS A 142 11.92 8.80 -5.33
C LYS A 142 11.08 7.92 -4.40
N MET A 143 9.89 8.36 -4.00
CA MET A 143 8.96 7.53 -3.23
C MET A 143 8.18 6.53 -4.10
N GLU A 144 8.43 6.48 -5.41
CA GLU A 144 7.56 5.96 -6.48
C GLU A 144 7.19 4.45 -6.47
N ALA A 145 7.42 3.68 -5.39
CA ALA A 145 7.15 2.22 -5.47
C ALA A 145 6.75 1.53 -4.17
N ARG A 146 6.04 2.16 -3.24
CA ARG A 146 5.88 1.57 -1.89
C ARG A 146 4.43 1.41 -1.50
N VAL A 147 3.93 0.20 -1.77
CA VAL A 147 2.55 -0.25 -1.55
C VAL A 147 2.11 0.01 -0.12
N LYS A 148 1.41 1.13 0.10
CA LYS A 148 0.72 1.40 1.35
C LYS A 148 -0.62 0.71 1.36
N SER A 149 -1.38 0.81 0.28
CA SER A 149 -2.66 0.12 0.14
C SER A 149 -2.68 -0.77 -1.10
N ILE A 150 -3.29 -1.94 -0.94
CA ILE A 150 -3.53 -2.91 -2.01
C ILE A 150 -5.01 -2.86 -2.34
N VAL A 151 -5.33 -2.70 -3.62
CA VAL A 151 -6.69 -2.71 -4.15
C VAL A 151 -6.95 -4.09 -4.76
N LEU A 152 -7.91 -4.84 -4.21
CA LEU A 152 -8.25 -6.21 -4.62
C LEU A 152 -9.61 -6.26 -5.32
N ASN A 153 -9.72 -7.05 -6.40
CA ASN A 153 -10.99 -7.46 -7.03
C ASN A 153 -11.29 -8.94 -6.73
#